data_AF-A0A961BS21-F1
#
_entry.id   AF-A0A961BS21-F1
#
_cell.length_a   1.000
_cell.length_b   1.000
_cell.length_c   1.000
_cell.angle_alpha   90.00
_cell.angle_beta   90.00
_cell.angle_gamma   90.00
#
_symmetry.space_group_name_H-M   'P 1'
#
loop_
_entity.id
_entity.type
_entity.pdbx_description
1 polymer ?
#
loop_
_entity_poly.entity_id
_entity_poly.type
_entity_poly.pdbx_seq_one_letter_code
_entity_poly.pdbx_strand_id
1 'polypeptide(L)'
;DLRVPSFPVDDLATFWATVDGCAPTPSNPADPSAVAAPGEVTTRVWTGCADGTTVRFVELGGVGHAWPAGVAAELWAFFEQVPPVPDGP
;
A
#
# COMPACT_ATOMS: atom_id res chain seq x y z
N ASP A 1 -13.87 13.55 -23.25
CA ASP A 1 -13.17 12.46 -22.55
C ASP A 1 -12.02 12.97 -21.71
N LEU A 2 -12.18 12.98 -20.38
CA LEU A 2 -11.06 13.19 -19.46
C LEU A 2 -10.33 11.85 -19.29
N ARG A 3 -9.24 11.68 -20.02
CA ARG A 3 -8.33 10.55 -19.84
C ARG A 3 -7.44 10.87 -18.64
N VAL A 4 -7.85 10.45 -17.46
CA VAL A 4 -6.98 10.50 -16.26
C VAL A 4 -5.81 9.55 -16.53
N PRO A 5 -4.55 10.00 -16.47
CA PRO A 5 -3.43 9.08 -16.50
C PRO A 5 -3.58 8.14 -15.31
N SER A 6 -3.89 6.87 -15.56
CA SER A 6 -3.83 5.83 -14.55
C SER A 6 -2.50 5.12 -14.72
N PHE A 7 -1.67 5.18 -13.69
CA PHE A 7 -0.56 4.25 -13.56
C PHE A 7 -1.13 2.94 -13.03
N PRO A 8 -0.74 1.78 -13.59
CA PRO A 8 -1.03 0.49 -12.98
C PRO A 8 -0.60 0.51 -11.52
N VAL A 9 -1.44 -0.02 -10.62
CA VAL A 9 -1.15 -0.02 -9.17
C VAL A 9 0.12 -0.79 -8.83
N ASP A 10 0.46 -1.80 -9.63
CA ASP A 10 1.72 -2.54 -9.56
C ASP A 10 2.96 -1.68 -9.80
N ASP A 11 2.88 -0.79 -10.81
CA ASP A 11 3.97 0.12 -11.13
C ASP A 11 4.17 1.13 -10.01
N LEU A 12 3.08 1.58 -9.39
CA LEU A 12 3.13 2.48 -8.25
C LEU A 12 3.74 1.82 -7.00
N ALA A 13 3.41 0.55 -6.72
CA ALA A 13 4.02 -0.19 -5.63
C ALA A 13 5.54 -0.35 -5.83
N THR A 14 5.96 -0.65 -7.07
CA THR A 14 7.38 -0.75 -7.45
C THR A 14 8.10 0.59 -7.33
N PHE A 15 7.42 1.69 -7.72
CA PHE A 15 7.94 3.04 -7.53
C PHE A 15 8.21 3.34 -6.05
N TRP A 16 7.25 3.08 -5.15
CA TRP A 16 7.43 3.32 -3.71
C TRP A 16 8.53 2.44 -3.11
N ALA A 17 8.62 1.17 -3.51
CA ALA A 17 9.74 0.31 -3.12
C ALA A 17 11.09 0.90 -3.55
N THR A 18 11.16 1.52 -4.73
CA THR A 18 12.37 2.18 -5.22
C THR A 18 12.70 3.45 -4.44
N VAL A 19 11.68 4.26 -4.11
CA VAL A 19 11.83 5.48 -3.29
C VAL A 19 12.39 5.13 -1.90
N ASP A 20 11.91 4.04 -1.30
CA ASP A 20 12.39 3.56 0.00
C ASP A 20 13.70 2.75 -0.08
N GLY A 21 14.32 2.65 -1.26
CA GLY A 21 15.60 1.97 -1.45
C GLY A 21 15.54 0.44 -1.30
N CYS A 22 14.37 -0.16 -1.47
CA CYS A 22 14.22 -1.61 -1.52
C CYS A 22 14.75 -2.20 -2.84
N ALA A 23 14.96 -3.51 -2.88
CA ALA A 23 15.07 -4.23 -4.16
C ALA A 23 13.80 -4.03 -5.00
N PRO A 24 13.85 -4.06 -6.34
CA PRO A 24 12.67 -3.78 -7.18
C PRO A 24 11.59 -4.86 -7.09
N THR A 25 11.93 -6.08 -6.64
CA THR A 25 10.99 -7.20 -6.54
C THR A 25 10.63 -7.50 -5.08
N PRO A 26 9.35 -7.80 -4.79
CA PRO A 26 8.93 -8.17 -3.44
C PRO A 26 9.53 -9.51 -3.03
N SER A 27 9.74 -9.70 -1.72
CA SER A 27 10.21 -10.95 -1.13
C SER A 27 9.21 -12.10 -1.26
N ASN A 28 7.93 -11.78 -1.46
CA ASN A 28 6.84 -12.71 -1.69
C ASN A 28 6.03 -12.28 -2.92
N PRO A 29 6.52 -12.56 -4.14
CA PRO A 29 5.81 -12.18 -5.36
C PRO A 29 4.45 -12.87 -5.43
N ALA A 30 3.41 -12.11 -5.75
CA ALA A 30 2.11 -12.64 -6.12
C ALA A 30 2.15 -13.11 -7.58
N ASP A 31 1.30 -14.07 -7.94
CA ASP A 31 1.01 -14.35 -9.35
C ASP A 31 0.33 -13.11 -9.96
N PRO A 32 0.91 -12.47 -10.99
CA PRO A 32 0.34 -11.27 -11.60
C PRO A 32 -1.01 -11.50 -12.29
N SER A 33 -1.41 -12.77 -12.50
CA SER A 33 -2.71 -13.14 -13.07
C SER A 33 -3.74 -13.50 -12.00
N ALA A 34 -3.32 -13.67 -10.74
CA ALA A 34 -4.23 -13.99 -9.65
C ALA A 34 -4.95 -12.72 -9.19
N VAL A 35 -6.28 -12.82 -9.10
CA VAL A 35 -7.13 -11.78 -8.52
C VAL A 35 -7.57 -12.27 -7.15
N ALA A 36 -7.42 -11.43 -6.12
CA ALA A 36 -7.85 -11.79 -4.76
C ALA A 36 -9.35 -12.12 -4.75
N ALA A 37 -9.72 -13.26 -4.16
CA ALA A 37 -11.10 -13.68 -4.03
C ALA A 37 -11.88 -12.74 -3.07
N PRO A 38 -13.21 -12.63 -3.18
CA PRO A 38 -13.99 -11.82 -2.24
C PRO A 38 -13.71 -12.15 -0.77
N GLY A 39 -13.29 -11.14 0.01
CA GLY A 39 -12.93 -11.30 1.42
C GLY A 39 -11.50 -11.80 1.67
N GLU A 40 -10.73 -12.07 0.61
CA GLU A 40 -9.31 -12.38 0.70
C GLU A 40 -8.48 -11.10 0.87
N VAL A 41 -7.44 -11.18 1.69
CA VAL A 41 -6.42 -10.15 1.82
C VAL A 41 -5.11 -10.73 1.32
N THR A 42 -4.56 -10.19 0.24
CA THR A 42 -3.22 -10.55 -0.22
C THR A 42 -2.25 -9.43 0.10
N THR A 43 -0.98 -9.78 0.30
CA THR A 43 0.05 -8.81 0.65
C THR A 43 1.34 -9.14 -0.07
N ARG A 44 1.92 -8.17 -0.78
CA ARG A 44 3.30 -8.19 -1.27
C ARG A 44 4.15 -7.30 -0.38
N VAL A 45 5.34 -7.77 -0.04
CA VAL A 45 6.26 -7.10 0.88
C VAL A 45 7.61 -6.91 0.19
N TRP A 46 8.15 -5.71 0.29
CA TRP A 46 9.55 -5.42 0.00
C TRP A 46 10.28 -5.21 1.32
N THR A 47 11.35 -5.96 1.51
CA THR A 47 12.18 -5.96 2.72
C THR A 47 13.61 -5.55 2.42
N GLY A 48 14.35 -5.17 3.45
CA GLY A 48 15.75 -4.75 3.28
C GLY A 48 15.87 -3.38 2.59
N CYS A 49 14.88 -2.52 2.79
CA CYS A 49 14.84 -1.15 2.32
C CYS A 49 15.80 -0.27 3.14
N ALA A 50 16.02 0.97 2.72
CA ALA A 50 16.82 1.94 3.45
C ALA A 50 16.26 2.14 4.87
N ASP A 51 17.15 2.47 5.82
CA ASP A 51 16.81 2.74 7.22
C ASP A 51 16.02 1.61 7.94
N GLY A 52 16.09 0.38 7.42
CA GLY A 52 15.39 -0.77 7.98
C GLY A 52 13.88 -0.74 7.77
N THR A 53 13.38 0.07 6.83
CA THR A 53 11.95 0.16 6.50
C THR A 53 11.48 -1.04 5.67
N THR A 54 10.17 -1.10 5.45
CA THR A 54 9.52 -2.10 4.58
C THR A 54 8.37 -1.46 3.83
N VAL A 55 8.23 -1.77 2.54
CA VAL A 55 7.06 -1.40 1.74
C VAL A 55 6.10 -2.58 1.66
N ARG A 56 4.80 -2.32 1.84
CA ARG A 56 3.74 -3.33 1.76
C ARG A 56 2.68 -2.87 0.76
N PHE A 57 2.36 -3.74 -0.20
CA PHE A 57 1.20 -3.59 -1.06
C PHE A 57 0.13 -4.57 -0.61
N VAL A 58 -1.02 -4.06 -0.15
CA VAL A 58 -2.14 -4.85 0.35
C VAL A 58 -3.29 -4.75 -0.64
N GLU A 59 -3.77 -5.90 -1.11
CA GLU A 59 -4.93 -6.00 -1.98
C GLU A 59 -6.07 -6.69 -1.22
N LEU A 60 -7.27 -6.14 -1.37
CA LEU A 60 -8.49 -6.66 -0.77
C LEU A 60 -9.38 -7.18 -1.91
N GLY A 61 -9.68 -8.47 -1.88
CA GLY A 61 -10.47 -9.10 -2.93
C GLY A 61 -11.96 -8.80 -2.79
N GLY A 62 -12.61 -8.56 -3.93
CA GLY A 62 -14.06 -8.31 -4.00
C GLY A 62 -14.53 -6.98 -3.41
N VAL A 63 -13.63 -6.06 -3.09
CA VAL A 63 -13.99 -4.69 -2.65
C VAL A 63 -13.75 -3.66 -3.76
N GLY A 64 -14.57 -2.60 -3.77
CA GLY A 64 -14.40 -1.46 -4.66
C GLY A 64 -13.67 -0.29 -4.00
N HIS A 65 -13.67 0.88 -4.65
CA HIS A 65 -13.29 2.14 -4.03
C HIS A 65 -14.33 2.55 -2.97
N ALA A 66 -14.24 1.94 -1.80
CA ALA A 66 -15.08 2.20 -0.66
C ALA A 66 -14.22 2.16 0.60
N TRP A 67 -14.63 2.94 1.59
CA TRP A 67 -14.04 2.83 2.92
C TRP A 67 -14.38 1.45 3.49
N PRO A 68 -13.41 0.67 3.98
CA PRO A 68 -13.73 -0.63 4.57
C PRO A 68 -14.67 -0.42 5.77
N ALA A 69 -15.75 -1.19 5.83
CA ALA A 69 -16.67 -1.10 6.96
C ALA A 69 -15.94 -1.57 8.23
N GLY A 70 -16.15 -0.87 9.35
CA GLY A 70 -15.61 -1.25 10.66
C GLY A 70 -14.19 -0.77 10.98
N VAL A 71 -13.38 -0.33 10.01
CA VAL A 71 -11.97 0.05 10.26
C VAL A 71 -11.76 1.52 10.64
N ALA A 72 -12.82 2.33 10.62
CA ALA A 72 -12.71 3.77 10.85
C ALA A 72 -12.16 4.12 12.25
N ALA A 73 -12.55 3.35 13.28
CA ALA A 73 -12.07 3.57 14.63
C ALA A 73 -10.56 3.26 14.77
N GLU A 74 -10.11 2.16 14.16
CA GLU A 74 -8.69 1.76 14.19
C GLU A 74 -7.80 2.72 13.39
N LEU A 75 -8.27 3.20 12.23
CA LEU A 75 -7.57 4.24 11.47
C LEU A 75 -7.46 5.55 12.25
N TRP A 76 -8.54 5.98 12.93
CA TRP A 76 -8.45 7.20 13.74
C TRP A 76 -7.54 7.05 14.94
N ALA A 77 -7.55 5.91 15.61
CA ALA A 77 -6.62 5.63 16.72
C ALA A 77 -5.15 5.68 16.28
N PHE A 78 -4.83 5.30 15.05
CA PHE A 78 -3.48 5.47 14.49
C PHE A 78 -3.12 6.97 14.36
N PHE A 79 -3.99 7.78 13.77
CA PHE A 79 -3.69 9.21 13.56
C PHE A 79 -3.59 10.02 14.86
N GLU A 80 -4.35 9.66 15.90
CA GLU A 80 -4.24 10.30 17.22
C GLU A 80 -2.86 10.10 17.89
N GLN A 81 -2.14 9.05 17.49
CA GLN A 81 -0.81 8.74 18.02
C GLN A 81 0.31 9.44 17.25
N VAL A 82 0.03 9.96 16.05
CA VAL A 82 1.01 10.72 15.27
C VAL A 82 1.13 12.12 15.89
N PRO A 83 2.31 12.53 16.38
CA PRO A 83 2.49 13.87 16.90
C PRO A 83 2.11 14.90 15.82
N PRO A 84 1.49 16.03 16.18
CA PRO A 84 1.24 17.09 15.21
C PRO A 84 2.58 17.47 14.57
N VAL A 85 2.58 17.63 13.25
CA VAL A 85 3.73 18.20 12.55
C VAL A 85 3.96 19.58 13.19
N PRO A 86 5.15 19.85 13.75
CA PRO A 86 5.43 21.16 14.32
C PRO A 86 5.18 22.21 13.24
N ASP A 87 4.54 23.32 13.61
CA ASP A 87 4.49 24.48 12.73
C ASP A 87 5.94 24.81 12.33
N GLY A 88 6.20 24.76 11.01
CA GLY A 88 7.52 25.10 10.47
C GLY A 88 7.86 26.58 10.69
N PRO A 89 9.13 26.98 10.52
CA PRO A 89 9.58 28.35 10.75
C PRO A 89 8.86 29.39 9.89
#